data_AF-A0A535QK63-F1
#
_entry.id   AF-A0A535QK63-F1
#
_cell.length_a   1.000
_cell.length_b   1.000
_cell.length_c   1.000
_cell.angle_alpha   90.00
_cell.angle_beta   90.00
_cell.angle_gamma   90.00
#
_symmetry.space_group_name_H-M   'P 1'
#
loop_
_entity.id
_entity.type
_entity.pdbx_description
1 polymer ?
#
loop_
_entity_poly.entity_id
_entity_poly.type
_entity_poly.pdbx_seq_one_letter_code
_entity_poly.pdbx_strand_id
1 'polypeptide(L)'
;MPQPTLDDIRRFCEIDGWSKKQSARGKTGDHDRYVKRTADGSILRTRASHSKDQIGDPRLWHRIWKQQLGLESEEQFWAALRASSPVQREAEAPRGTPDWLIRRLIHQVGLTEEAALSLSPEEAAALWERFITSPPE
;
A
#
# COMPACT_ATOMS: atom_id res chain seq x y z
N MET A 1 -10.35 -2.88 -24.24
CA MET A 1 -9.52 -3.61 -23.26
C MET A 1 -9.94 -5.07 -23.26
N PRO A 2 -9.01 -6.02 -23.07
CA PRO A 2 -9.38 -7.42 -22.94
C PRO A 2 -10.25 -7.62 -21.69
N GLN A 3 -11.05 -8.69 -21.70
CA GLN A 3 -11.90 -9.00 -20.55
C GLN A 3 -11.04 -9.63 -19.44
N PRO A 4 -11.02 -9.05 -18.23
CA PRO A 4 -10.17 -9.51 -17.14
C PRO A 4 -10.64 -10.86 -16.60
N THR A 5 -9.69 -11.72 -16.24
CA THR A 5 -9.94 -12.99 -15.55
C THR A 5 -9.49 -12.93 -14.10
N LEU A 6 -9.96 -13.88 -13.29
CA LEU A 6 -9.50 -14.03 -11.91
C LEU A 6 -8.00 -14.38 -11.84
N ASP A 7 -7.47 -15.13 -12.83
CA ASP A 7 -6.04 -15.44 -12.95
C ASP A 7 -5.20 -14.19 -13.28
N ASP A 8 -5.74 -13.23 -14.04
CA ASP A 8 -5.04 -11.98 -14.35
C ASP A 8 -4.76 -11.17 -13.08
N ILE A 9 -5.68 -11.17 -12.10
CA ILE A 9 -5.46 -10.51 -10.80
C ILE A 9 -4.28 -11.15 -10.08
N ARG A 10 -4.19 -12.47 -10.09
CA ARG A 10 -3.09 -13.21 -9.47
C ARG A 10 -1.76 -12.83 -10.12
N ARG A 11 -1.67 -12.93 -11.45
CA ARG A 11 -0.46 -12.58 -12.21
C ARG A 11 -0.05 -11.13 -11.98
N PHE A 12 -1.02 -10.22 -11.97
CA PHE A 12 -0.76 -8.82 -11.67
C PHE A 12 -0.15 -8.66 -10.27
N CYS A 13 -0.72 -9.31 -9.25
CA CYS A 13 -0.19 -9.24 -7.89
C CYS A 13 1.25 -9.78 -7.80
N GLU A 14 1.56 -10.85 -8.53
CA GLU A 14 2.91 -11.44 -8.60
C GLU A 14 3.90 -10.48 -9.28
N ILE A 15 3.55 -9.92 -10.45
CA ILE A 15 4.37 -8.96 -11.20
C ILE A 15 4.58 -7.67 -10.42
N ASP A 16 3.52 -7.15 -9.82
CA ASP A 16 3.52 -5.88 -9.10
C ASP A 16 4.09 -6.03 -7.66
N GLY A 17 4.59 -7.21 -7.29
CA GLY A 17 5.34 -7.42 -6.04
C GLY A 17 4.48 -7.42 -4.78
N TRP A 18 3.24 -7.89 -4.86
CA TRP A 18 2.37 -8.00 -3.69
C TRP A 18 2.80 -9.16 -2.80
N SER A 19 2.66 -8.98 -1.48
CA SER A 19 2.91 -10.04 -0.51
C SER A 19 1.71 -10.97 -0.41
N LYS A 20 1.91 -12.25 -0.73
CA LYS A 20 0.91 -13.31 -0.53
C LYS A 20 0.83 -13.68 0.96
N LYS A 21 -0.34 -13.50 1.56
CA LYS A 21 -0.60 -13.94 2.94
C LYS A 21 -0.83 -15.44 2.99
N GLN A 22 0.05 -16.13 3.69
CA GLN A 22 -0.17 -17.53 4.05
C GLN A 22 -1.09 -17.61 5.28
N SER A 23 -1.93 -18.65 5.33
CA SER A 23 -2.68 -18.94 6.56
C SER A 23 -1.73 -19.52 7.61
N ALA A 24 -2.08 -19.39 8.89
CA ALA A 24 -1.30 -19.98 10.00
C ALA A 24 -1.12 -21.50 9.89
N ARG A 25 -1.93 -22.18 9.06
CA ARG A 25 -1.84 -23.63 8.79
C ARG A 25 -1.19 -23.96 7.43
N GLY A 26 -0.56 -22.98 6.77
CA GLY A 26 0.11 -23.14 5.47
C GLY A 26 -0.82 -23.37 4.27
N LYS A 27 -2.12 -23.65 4.48
CA LYS A 27 -3.09 -23.85 3.38
C LYS A 27 -3.65 -22.52 2.87
N THR A 28 -3.43 -22.21 1.60
CA THR A 28 -4.27 -21.28 0.83
C THR A 28 -5.40 -22.12 0.23
N GLY A 29 -6.66 -21.71 0.40
CA GLY A 29 -7.79 -22.39 -0.22
C GLY A 29 -7.80 -22.17 -1.74
N ASP A 30 -8.97 -22.15 -2.33
CA ASP A 30 -9.25 -21.78 -3.73
C ASP A 30 -8.92 -20.31 -4.09
N HIS A 31 -8.38 -19.55 -3.13
CA HIS A 31 -8.02 -18.15 -3.30
C HIS A 31 -6.72 -17.80 -2.59
N ASP A 32 -5.96 -16.95 -3.25
CA ASP A 32 -4.81 -16.24 -2.68
C ASP A 32 -5.24 -14.89 -2.13
N ARG A 33 -4.65 -14.51 -0.99
CA ARG A 33 -4.85 -13.20 -0.38
C ARG A 33 -3.57 -12.41 -0.52
N TYR A 34 -3.65 -11.27 -1.20
CA TYR A 34 -2.52 -10.40 -1.45
C TYR A 34 -2.64 -9.11 -0.66
N VAL A 35 -1.49 -8.62 -0.20
CA VAL A 35 -1.36 -7.33 0.49
C VAL A 35 -0.20 -6.55 -0.11
N LYS A 36 -0.42 -5.26 -0.34
CA LYS A 36 0.61 -4.32 -0.74
C LYS A 36 0.59 -3.11 0.17
N ARG A 37 1.74 -2.79 0.74
CA ARG A 37 1.96 -1.53 1.43
C ARG A 37 2.35 -0.51 0.37
N THR A 38 1.62 0.59 0.31
CA THR A 38 1.93 1.72 -0.56
C THR A 38 2.89 2.66 0.15
N ALA A 39 3.55 3.53 -0.62
CA ALA A 39 4.59 4.42 -0.10
C ALA A 39 4.06 5.49 0.89
N ASP A 40 2.78 5.87 0.75
CA ASP A 40 2.03 6.70 1.70
C ASP A 40 1.70 5.98 3.03
N GLY A 41 2.04 4.69 3.15
CA GLY A 41 1.78 3.86 4.32
C GLY A 41 0.43 3.15 4.31
N SER A 42 -0.43 3.42 3.32
CA SER A 42 -1.70 2.71 3.15
C SER A 42 -1.48 1.22 2.84
N ILE A 43 -2.50 0.41 3.10
CA ILE A 43 -2.45 -1.04 2.89
C ILE A 43 -3.58 -1.46 1.97
N LEU A 44 -3.23 -1.81 0.74
CA LEU A 44 -4.13 -2.40 -0.22
C LEU A 44 -4.27 -3.91 0.01
N ARG A 45 -5.46 -4.43 -0.28
CA ARG A 45 -5.80 -5.85 -0.10
C ARG A 45 -6.65 -6.32 -1.27
N THR A 46 -6.29 -7.46 -1.82
CA THR A 46 -7.12 -8.13 -2.83
C THR A 46 -7.11 -9.64 -2.62
N ARG A 47 -8.12 -10.29 -3.18
CA ARG A 47 -8.29 -11.74 -3.18
C ARG A 47 -8.36 -12.21 -4.63
N ALA A 48 -7.45 -13.08 -5.03
CA ALA A 48 -7.44 -13.66 -6.36
C ALA A 48 -7.85 -15.13 -6.28
N SER A 49 -8.86 -15.54 -7.05
CA SER A 49 -9.21 -16.95 -7.19
C SER A 49 -8.15 -17.66 -8.01
N HIS A 50 -8.02 -18.97 -7.84
CA HIS A 50 -7.22 -19.82 -8.74
C HIS A 50 -7.96 -20.15 -10.04
N SER A 51 -9.24 -19.77 -10.17
CA SER A 51 -10.02 -19.93 -11.39
C SER A 51 -9.52 -19.01 -12.52
N LYS A 52 -9.83 -19.41 -13.76
CA LYS A 52 -9.62 -18.60 -14.99
C LYS A 52 -10.89 -17.92 -15.47
N ASP A 53 -11.95 -17.94 -14.65
CA ASP A 53 -13.23 -17.33 -15.02
C ASP A 53 -13.07 -15.83 -15.28
N GLN A 54 -13.87 -15.35 -16.23
CA GLN A 54 -13.95 -13.94 -16.56
C GLN A 54 -14.68 -13.16 -15.46
N ILE A 55 -14.20 -11.96 -15.20
CA ILE A 55 -14.91 -10.97 -14.39
C ILE A 55 -15.87 -10.27 -15.33
N GLY A 56 -17.05 -10.86 -15.49
CA GLY A 56 -18.08 -10.40 -16.42
C GLY A 56 -18.81 -9.12 -16.02
N ASP A 57 -18.83 -8.80 -14.72
CA ASP A 57 -19.49 -7.58 -14.21
C ASP A 57 -18.53 -6.38 -14.25
N PRO A 58 -18.81 -5.35 -15.07
CA PRO A 58 -17.98 -4.14 -15.15
C PRO A 58 -17.88 -3.37 -13.83
N ARG A 59 -18.92 -3.41 -12.98
CA ARG A 59 -18.90 -2.74 -11.67
C ARG A 59 -17.96 -3.45 -10.70
N LEU A 60 -18.01 -4.78 -10.70
CA LEU A 60 -17.07 -5.60 -9.95
C LEU A 60 -15.63 -5.33 -10.43
N TRP A 61 -15.42 -5.29 -11.74
CA TRP A 61 -14.11 -5.01 -12.30
C TRP A 61 -13.59 -3.61 -11.89
N HIS A 62 -14.43 -2.58 -12.01
CA HIS A 62 -14.13 -1.23 -11.54
C HIS A 62 -13.70 -1.21 -10.07
N ARG A 63 -14.45 -1.91 -9.22
CA ARG A 63 -14.13 -2.03 -7.80
C ARG A 63 -12.76 -2.69 -7.57
N ILE A 64 -12.43 -3.72 -8.34
CA ILE A 64 -11.17 -4.44 -8.21
C ILE A 64 -9.99 -3.53 -8.56
N TRP A 65 -9.94 -2.99 -9.78
CA TRP A 65 -8.77 -2.21 -10.19
C TRP A 65 -8.65 -0.89 -9.42
N LYS A 66 -9.77 -0.19 -9.16
CA LYS A 66 -9.74 1.12 -8.50
C LYS A 66 -9.53 1.00 -6.99
N GLN A 67 -10.34 0.18 -6.32
CA GLN A 67 -10.39 0.18 -4.85
C GLN A 67 -9.48 -0.89 -4.23
N GLN A 68 -9.38 -2.07 -4.85
CA GLN A 68 -8.55 -3.13 -4.29
C GLN A 68 -7.09 -3.00 -4.72
N LEU A 69 -6.83 -2.76 -6.01
CA LEU A 69 -5.48 -2.65 -6.57
C LEU A 69 -4.90 -1.23 -6.52
N GLY A 70 -5.74 -0.23 -6.22
CA GLY A 70 -5.35 1.17 -6.06
C GLY A 70 -4.78 1.77 -7.34
N LEU A 71 -5.34 1.42 -8.50
CA LEU A 71 -4.90 1.91 -9.80
C LEU A 71 -5.70 3.16 -10.20
N GLU A 72 -5.10 4.01 -11.02
CA GLU A 72 -5.77 5.22 -11.52
C GLU A 72 -6.70 4.92 -12.68
N SER A 73 -6.33 3.93 -13.50
CA SER A 73 -7.09 3.45 -14.64
C SER A 73 -6.93 1.94 -14.81
N GLU A 74 -7.86 1.33 -15.56
CA GLU A 74 -7.73 -0.05 -16.00
C GLU A 74 -6.50 -0.25 -16.91
N GLU A 75 -6.05 0.76 -17.65
CA GLU A 75 -4.88 0.65 -18.53
C GLU A 75 -3.60 0.34 -17.77
N GLN A 76 -3.41 0.89 -16.57
CA GLN A 76 -2.25 0.58 -15.73
C GLN A 76 -2.15 -0.92 -15.41
N PHE A 77 -3.30 -1.59 -15.20
CA PHE A 77 -3.34 -3.03 -14.95
C PHE A 77 -2.81 -3.80 -16.17
N TRP A 78 -3.32 -3.51 -17.35
CA TRP A 78 -2.93 -4.21 -18.57
C TRP A 78 -1.52 -3.86 -19.03
N ALA A 79 -1.08 -2.61 -18.84
CA ALA A 79 0.28 -2.19 -19.12
C ALA A 79 1.29 -2.97 -18.27
N ALA A 80 1.02 -3.15 -16.97
CA ALA A 80 1.86 -3.95 -16.09
C ALA A 80 1.95 -5.41 -16.53
N LEU A 81 0.82 -6.02 -16.89
CA LEU A 81 0.80 -7.40 -17.40
C LEU A 81 1.57 -7.55 -18.72
N ARG A 82 1.40 -6.63 -19.67
CA ARG A 82 2.11 -6.67 -20.96
C ARG A 82 3.61 -6.43 -20.81
N ALA A 83 3.99 -5.49 -19.96
CA ALA A 83 5.39 -5.14 -19.71
C ALA A 83 6.09 -6.08 -18.71
N SER A 84 5.33 -6.98 -18.05
CA SER A 84 5.81 -7.80 -16.92
C SER A 84 6.58 -6.97 -15.89
N SER A 85 6.10 -5.76 -15.63
CA SER A 85 6.77 -4.77 -14.79
C SER A 85 5.80 -4.18 -13.77
N PRO A 86 6.24 -3.87 -12.53
CA PRO A 86 5.40 -3.26 -11.52
C PRO A 86 4.81 -1.92 -11.95
N VAL A 87 3.63 -1.59 -11.43
CA VAL A 87 3.03 -0.25 -11.62
C VAL A 87 3.78 0.74 -10.74
N GLN A 88 4.30 1.79 -11.36
CA GLN A 88 4.79 2.97 -10.66
C GLN A 88 3.58 3.71 -10.07
N ARG A 89 3.47 3.67 -8.74
CA ARG A 89 2.49 4.47 -8.00
C ARG A 89 3.24 5.66 -7.46
N GLU A 90 2.87 6.86 -7.88
CA GLU A 90 3.37 8.07 -7.26
C GLU A 90 2.95 8.04 -5.79
N ALA A 91 3.93 8.16 -4.90
CA ALA A 91 3.66 8.28 -3.48
C ALA A 91 3.06 9.66 -3.27
N GLU A 92 1.75 9.77 -3.06
CA GLU A 92 1.23 10.98 -2.42
C GLU A 92 1.79 10.94 -0.99
N ALA A 93 2.83 11.73 -0.71
CA ALA A 93 3.42 11.79 0.61
C ALA A 93 2.30 12.02 1.64
N PRO A 94 2.33 11.37 2.82
CA PRO A 94 1.31 11.60 3.82
C PRO A 94 1.20 13.11 4.05
N ARG A 95 0.00 13.66 3.86
CA ARG A 95 -0.28 15.11 3.92
C ARG A 95 -0.09 15.72 5.32
N GLY A 96 0.56 15.02 6.25
CA GLY A 96 0.78 15.44 7.63
C GLY A 96 1.74 14.52 8.37
N THR A 97 2.17 14.99 9.54
CA THR A 97 3.13 14.31 10.41
C THR A 97 2.56 12.96 10.87
N PRO A 98 3.26 11.83 10.66
CA PRO A 98 2.77 10.52 11.09
C PRO A 98 2.51 10.44 12.60
N ASP A 99 1.42 9.77 13.01
CA ASP A 99 1.02 9.63 14.44
C ASP A 99 2.14 9.05 15.32
N TRP A 100 2.91 8.09 14.81
CA TRP A 100 4.04 7.51 15.55
C TRP A 100 5.12 8.55 15.87
N LEU A 101 5.33 9.52 14.97
CA LEU A 101 6.33 10.57 15.12
C LEU A 101 5.84 11.62 16.11
N ILE A 102 4.57 12.01 16.04
CA ILE A 102 3.93 12.90 17.02
C ILE A 102 4.07 12.31 18.44
N ARG A 103 3.73 11.02 18.62
CA ARG A 103 3.88 10.34 19.92
C ARG A 103 5.33 10.35 20.43
N ARG A 104 6.32 10.18 19.55
CA ARG A 104 7.74 10.22 19.94
C ARG A 104 8.17 11.63 20.35
N LEU A 105 7.75 12.65 19.62
CA LEU A 105 8.01 14.05 19.95
C LEU A 105 7.42 14.43 21.32
N ILE A 106 6.22 13.96 21.64
CA ILE A 106 5.61 14.21 22.96
C ILE A 106 6.35 13.44 24.07
N HIS A 107 6.51 12.13 23.91
CA HIS A 107 6.98 11.28 25.01
C HIS A 107 8.49 11.21 25.20
N GLN A 108 9.29 11.56 24.19
CA GLN A 108 10.75 11.42 24.24
C GLN A 108 11.47 12.76 24.10
N VAL A 109 11.01 13.62 23.19
CA VAL A 109 11.55 14.98 23.06
C VAL A 109 10.94 15.93 24.11
N GLY A 110 9.73 15.64 24.61
CA GLY A 110 9.07 16.43 25.64
C GLY A 110 8.26 17.62 25.09
N LEU A 111 7.89 17.60 23.81
CA LEU A 111 7.01 18.61 23.22
C LEU A 111 5.59 18.49 23.78
N THR A 112 4.88 19.61 23.89
CA THR A 112 3.44 19.59 24.14
C THR A 112 2.71 19.02 22.91
N GLU A 113 1.50 18.49 23.11
CA GLU A 113 0.69 17.98 22.00
C GLU A 113 0.42 19.06 20.94
N GLU A 114 0.12 20.28 21.36
CA GLU A 114 -0.06 21.44 20.47
C GLU A 114 1.21 21.77 19.67
N ALA A 115 2.38 21.75 20.32
CA ALA A 115 3.65 21.99 19.64
C ALA A 115 3.99 20.84 18.67
N ALA A 116 3.69 19.59 19.01
CA ALA A 116 3.94 18.45 18.14
C ALA A 116 3.04 18.44 16.89
N LEU A 117 1.78 18.89 17.03
CA LEU A 117 0.80 18.96 15.94
C LEU A 117 0.98 20.16 15.01
N SER A 118 1.61 21.24 15.48
CA SER A 118 1.87 22.44 14.69
C SER A 118 3.10 22.33 13.79
N LEU A 119 3.95 21.32 14.00
CA LEU A 119 5.10 21.05 13.14
C LEU A 119 4.68 20.47 11.80
N SER A 120 5.30 20.97 10.73
CA SER A 120 5.27 20.29 9.44
C SER A 120 5.94 18.90 9.53
N PRO A 121 5.63 17.98 8.59
CA PRO A 121 6.26 16.66 8.56
C PRO A 121 7.79 16.72 8.51
N GLU A 122 8.35 17.70 7.80
CA GLU A 122 9.79 17.91 7.64
C GLU A 122 10.43 18.39 8.94
N GLU A 123 9.83 19.38 9.62
CA GLU A 123 10.32 19.90 10.90
C GLU A 123 10.26 18.84 12.01
N ALA A 124 9.16 18.06 12.05
CA ALA A 124 9.00 16.96 12.98
C ALA A 124 10.07 15.87 12.78
N ALA A 125 10.39 15.55 11.52
CA ALA A 125 11.43 14.57 11.19
C ALA A 125 12.83 15.08 11.58
N ALA A 126 13.14 16.34 11.25
CA ALA A 126 14.43 16.95 11.59
C ALA A 126 14.65 17.05 13.10
N LEU A 127 13.62 17.39 13.88
CA LEU A 127 13.69 17.42 15.33
C LEU A 127 13.95 16.04 15.93
N TRP A 128 13.27 15.01 15.41
CA TRP A 128 13.47 13.63 15.84
C TRP A 128 14.88 13.12 15.50
N GLU A 129 15.36 13.41 14.29
CA GLU A 129 16.72 13.05 13.85
C GLU A 129 17.78 13.69 14.76
N ARG A 130 17.64 14.99 15.05
CA ARG A 130 18.53 15.69 15.99
C ARG A 130 18.53 15.03 17.37
N PHE A 131 17.36 14.67 17.89
CA PHE A 131 17.25 14.03 19.20
C PHE A 131 17.96 12.67 19.26
N ILE A 132 17.79 11.81 18.24
CA ILE A 132 18.40 10.47 18.26
C ILE A 132 19.88 10.44 17.89
N THR A 133 20.38 11.48 17.21
CA THR A 133 21.79 11.62 16.85
C THR A 133 22.60 12.42 17.87
N SER A 134 21.94 13.07 18.83
CA SER A 134 22.62 13.75 19.93
C SER A 134 23.17 12.72 20.92
N PRO A 135 24.46 12.79 21.30
CA PRO A 135 25.01 11.91 22.32
C PRO A 135 24.34 12.16 23.67
N PRO A 136 24.14 11.13 24.51
CA PRO A 136 23.62 11.32 25.86
C PRO A 136 24.62 12.18 26.67
N GLU A 137 24.12 13.22 27.35
CA GLU A 137 24.85 13.92 28.42
C GLU A 137 25.08 13.01 29.64
#